data_AF-A0A1S2MGA2-F1
#
_entry.id   AF-A0A1S2MGA2-F1
#
_cell.length_a   1.000
_cell.length_b   1.000
_cell.length_c   1.000
_cell.angle_alpha   90.00
_cell.angle_beta   90.00
_cell.angle_gamma   90.00
#
_symmetry.space_group_name_H-M   'P 1'
#
loop_
_entity.id
_entity.type
_entity.pdbx_description
1 polymer ?
#
loop_
_entity_poly.entity_id
_entity_poly.type
_entity_poly.pdbx_seq_one_letter_code
_entity_poly.pdbx_strand_id
1 'polypeptide(L)'
;MVDYTQELRDKDNTESVKIRREVNTQTGEIRNKDPKYIDYDVYLEKKTKRYDRPTVDKEERFFNLVAEFQTSLKEKYNVSFEDLGKLLHLFTYTSYRDLESKKLYLKDGKHAFDNKKLAKVLKLTDTQIKKFKARMKEKGIMFTDKTGIYFTDELVIRGEMFPKEKRNLNFYTVYDHPIRELYNMFAVEGDTKSVKPLGVLLTLIPFIKKLTNQDRGLNREASNNMLVMTEWNEKAQRYEPISLTRVAEMIGVSKKTLIKDIKTLNEFTKKETGEFLVYKYQSSLMPVGFKFKHTTEAIVINPKYTYSQDKNNSNYHNLISAIENISSNNNVINLNDYK
;
A
#
# COMPACT_ATOMS: atom_id res chain seq x y z
N MET A 1 -0.01 -32.48 48.27
CA MET A 1 1.07 -31.52 48.53
C MET A 1 2.09 -31.66 47.41
N VAL A 2 2.72 -30.54 47.01
CA VAL A 2 3.53 -30.29 45.80
C VAL A 2 2.70 -30.04 44.52
N ASP A 3 2.98 -29.05 43.68
CA ASP A 3 3.25 -27.62 43.89
C ASP A 3 2.91 -26.94 42.55
N TYR A 4 2.45 -25.69 42.60
CA TYR A 4 2.29 -24.84 41.42
C TYR A 4 3.66 -24.55 40.80
N THR A 5 3.80 -24.53 39.47
CA THR A 5 4.33 -23.39 38.68
C THR A 5 4.82 -23.79 37.27
N GLN A 6 4.54 -22.90 36.30
CA GLN A 6 5.24 -22.73 35.01
C GLN A 6 4.85 -23.59 33.79
N GLU A 7 3.59 -23.50 33.35
CA GLU A 7 3.22 -23.64 31.92
C GLU A 7 3.16 -22.27 31.21
N LEU A 8 4.20 -21.46 31.41
CA LEU A 8 4.45 -20.26 30.63
C LEU A 8 5.95 -20.18 30.35
N ARG A 9 6.36 -20.66 29.16
CA ARG A 9 7.29 -19.98 28.24
C ARG A 9 7.72 -20.93 27.11
N ASP A 10 7.96 -20.29 25.97
CA ASP A 10 8.77 -20.76 24.83
C ASP A 10 8.11 -21.67 23.79
N LYS A 11 7.26 -21.05 22.96
CA LYS A 11 7.20 -21.37 21.52
C LYS A 11 8.10 -20.41 20.75
N ASP A 12 9.40 -20.51 20.99
CA ASP A 12 10.42 -20.08 20.03
C ASP A 12 10.71 -21.25 19.09
N ASN A 13 10.15 -21.18 17.89
CA ASN A 13 10.47 -22.07 16.77
C ASN A 13 11.86 -21.69 16.23
N THR A 14 12.92 -22.01 16.98
CA THR A 14 14.23 -22.29 16.40
C THR A 14 14.19 -23.72 15.88
N GLU A 15 14.66 -23.96 14.67
CA GLU A 15 14.94 -25.33 14.18
C GLU A 15 15.93 -25.99 15.13
N SER A 16 15.42 -26.66 16.17
CA SER A 16 16.22 -27.49 17.04
C SER A 16 16.82 -28.59 16.18
N VAL A 17 18.14 -28.56 16.00
CA VAL A 17 18.90 -29.66 15.42
C VAL A 17 18.48 -30.94 16.16
N LYS A 18 17.73 -31.83 15.49
CA LYS A 18 17.31 -33.10 16.08
C LYS A 18 18.54 -33.97 16.27
N ILE A 19 19.12 -33.94 17.47
CA ILE A 19 20.18 -34.85 17.87
C ILE A 19 19.56 -36.25 17.98
N ARG A 20 19.93 -37.16 17.07
CA ARG A 20 19.53 -38.58 17.18
C ARG A 20 20.26 -39.19 18.39
N ARG A 21 19.49 -39.63 19.38
CA ARG A 21 19.99 -40.35 20.56
C ARG A 21 20.08 -41.84 20.23
N GLU A 22 21.24 -42.45 20.47
CA GLU A 22 21.39 -43.91 20.50
C GLU A 22 21.45 -44.35 21.97
N VAL A 23 20.60 -45.31 22.32
CA VAL A 23 20.54 -45.92 23.65
C VAL A 23 21.24 -47.27 23.57
N ASN A 24 22.26 -47.49 24.40
CA ASN A 24 22.90 -48.80 24.49
C ASN A 24 21.91 -49.78 25.16
N THR A 25 21.47 -50.80 24.42
CA THR A 25 20.40 -51.72 24.86
C THR A 25 20.82 -52.69 25.97
N GLN A 26 22.12 -52.86 26.25
CA GLN A 26 22.61 -53.69 27.35
C GLN A 26 22.83 -52.91 28.65
N THR A 27 23.25 -51.65 28.58
CA THR A 27 23.64 -50.87 29.77
C THR A 27 22.71 -49.70 30.10
N GLY A 28 21.81 -49.32 29.19
CA GLY A 28 20.91 -48.18 29.36
C GLY A 28 21.55 -46.80 29.21
N GLU A 29 22.86 -46.72 28.94
CA GLU A 29 23.54 -45.44 28.71
C GLU A 29 23.09 -44.78 27.41
N ILE A 30 22.76 -43.48 27.48
CA ILE A 30 22.42 -42.64 26.34
C ILE A 30 23.66 -41.82 25.96
N ARG A 31 24.21 -42.05 24.76
CA ARG A 31 25.32 -41.24 24.24
C ARG A 31 24.81 -40.29 23.16
N ASN A 32 25.05 -39.00 23.33
CA ASN A 32 24.82 -38.01 22.27
C ASN A 32 26.01 -38.09 21.30
N LYS A 33 25.77 -38.37 20.02
CA LYS A 33 26.81 -38.19 18.99
C LYS A 33 27.20 -36.71 18.98
N ASP A 34 28.50 -36.44 19.11
CA ASP A 34 29.07 -35.09 19.01
C ASP A 34 28.48 -34.36 17.79
N PRO A 35 28.04 -33.09 17.95
CA PRO A 35 27.56 -32.32 16.82
C PRO A 35 28.70 -32.23 15.80
N LYS A 36 28.44 -32.71 14.57
CA LYS A 36 29.34 -32.57 13.43
C LYS A 36 29.98 -31.18 13.48
N TYR A 37 31.31 -31.14 13.54
CA TYR A 37 32.12 -29.94 13.47
C TYR A 37 31.51 -28.95 12.46
N ILE A 38 30.93 -27.87 12.98
CA ILE A 38 30.50 -26.74 12.17
C ILE A 38 31.73 -25.86 12.08
N ASP A 39 32.35 -25.82 10.91
CA ASP A 39 33.42 -24.88 10.62
C ASP A 39 32.88 -23.46 10.89
N TYR A 40 33.40 -22.87 11.97
CA TYR A 40 32.89 -21.62 12.52
C TYR A 40 33.11 -20.48 11.51
N ASP A 41 34.13 -20.60 10.66
CA ASP A 41 34.43 -19.65 9.59
C ASP A 41 33.41 -19.78 8.46
N VAL A 42 32.99 -21.00 8.08
CA VAL A 42 31.91 -21.22 7.10
C VAL A 42 30.54 -20.75 7.64
N TYR A 43 30.30 -20.90 8.94
CA TYR A 43 29.10 -20.37 9.59
C TYR A 43 29.09 -18.84 9.63
N LEU A 44 30.22 -18.22 9.98
CA LEU A 44 30.41 -16.77 9.94
C LEU A 44 30.31 -16.25 8.52
N GLU A 45 30.90 -16.91 7.53
CA GLU A 45 30.87 -16.51 6.11
C GLU A 45 29.45 -16.58 5.53
N LYS A 46 28.65 -17.58 5.91
CA LYS A 46 27.21 -17.63 5.56
C LYS A 46 26.40 -16.53 6.27
N LYS A 47 26.80 -16.14 7.48
CA LYS A 47 26.15 -15.07 8.24
C LYS A 47 26.53 -13.70 7.67
N THR A 48 27.80 -13.46 7.34
CA THR A 48 28.28 -12.22 6.71
C THR A 48 27.78 -12.09 5.29
N LYS A 49 27.73 -13.16 4.47
CA LYS A 49 27.06 -13.11 3.15
C LYS A 49 25.54 -12.81 3.20
N ARG A 50 24.87 -13.00 4.35
CA ARG A 50 23.50 -12.52 4.57
C ARG A 50 23.42 -11.03 4.86
N TYR A 51 24.48 -10.41 5.38
CA TYR A 51 24.57 -8.98 5.67
C TYR A 51 25.32 -8.17 4.59
N ASP A 52 26.22 -8.80 3.84
CA ASP A 52 26.90 -8.30 2.63
C ASP A 52 26.10 -8.64 1.37
N ARG A 53 24.77 -8.63 1.47
CA ARG A 53 24.00 -8.41 0.25
C ARG A 53 24.37 -7.00 -0.22
N PRO A 54 24.80 -6.81 -1.48
CA PRO A 54 24.97 -5.47 -2.02
C PRO A 54 23.68 -4.72 -1.70
N THR A 55 23.80 -3.48 -1.20
CA THR A 55 22.66 -2.58 -1.01
C THR A 55 21.85 -2.62 -2.28
N VAL A 56 20.77 -3.41 -2.23
CA VAL A 56 19.79 -3.54 -3.30
C VAL A 56 19.37 -2.11 -3.59
N ASP A 57 19.46 -1.71 -4.86
CA ASP A 57 19.01 -0.43 -5.39
C ASP A 57 17.93 0.16 -4.49
N LYS A 58 18.24 1.29 -3.84
CA LYS A 58 17.42 1.97 -2.81
C LYS A 58 15.99 1.43 -2.78
N GLU A 59 15.70 0.48 -1.88
CA GLU A 59 14.36 -0.10 -1.77
C GLU A 59 13.33 1.02 -1.87
N GLU A 60 12.45 0.92 -2.87
CA GLU A 60 11.46 1.93 -3.18
C GLU A 60 10.70 2.27 -1.90
N ARG A 61 10.78 3.52 -1.44
CA ARG A 61 10.18 3.90 -0.16
C ARG A 61 8.66 3.84 -0.29
N PHE A 62 8.00 3.25 0.70
CA PHE A 62 6.55 3.12 0.75
C PHE A 62 5.99 3.34 2.16
N PHE A 63 4.67 3.48 2.22
CA PHE A 63 3.88 3.33 3.44
C PHE A 63 2.74 2.33 3.19
N ASN A 64 2.19 1.80 4.27
CA ASN A 64 1.02 0.93 4.24
C ASN A 64 -0.18 1.72 4.75
N LEU A 65 -1.15 2.01 3.88
CA LEU A 65 -2.43 2.58 4.24
C LEU A 65 -3.29 1.52 4.90
N VAL A 66 -3.68 1.70 6.16
CA VAL A 66 -4.61 0.80 6.86
C VAL A 66 -6.03 1.25 6.59
N ALA A 67 -6.81 0.42 5.91
CA ALA A 67 -8.19 0.72 5.52
C ALA A 67 -9.00 -0.56 5.34
N GLU A 68 -10.25 -0.53 5.78
CA GLU A 68 -11.20 -1.62 5.54
C GLU A 68 -11.58 -1.71 4.05
N PHE A 69 -11.75 -2.94 3.57
CA PHE A 69 -12.13 -3.20 2.18
C PHE A 69 -13.44 -2.49 1.83
N GLN A 70 -13.47 -1.84 0.66
CA GLN A 70 -14.57 -1.05 0.12
C GLN A 70 -15.08 0.09 1.03
N THR A 71 -14.25 0.57 1.95
CA THR A 71 -14.61 1.72 2.79
C THR A 71 -14.22 3.04 2.13
N SER A 72 -15.17 3.97 2.04
CA SER A 72 -14.89 5.34 1.64
C SER A 72 -14.20 6.11 2.77
N LEU A 73 -12.92 6.41 2.61
CA LEU A 73 -12.16 7.23 3.56
C LEU A 73 -12.74 8.64 3.70
N LYS A 74 -13.39 9.15 2.63
CA LYS A 74 -14.13 10.41 2.64
C LYS A 74 -15.26 10.38 3.66
N GLU A 75 -16.10 9.35 3.60
CA GLU A 75 -17.24 9.18 4.50
C GLU A 75 -16.78 8.83 5.92
N LYS A 76 -15.85 7.88 6.06
CA LYS A 76 -15.31 7.42 7.37
C LYS A 76 -14.82 8.57 8.24
N TYR A 77 -14.07 9.51 7.63
CA TYR A 77 -13.50 10.64 8.37
C TYR A 77 -14.25 11.97 8.14
N ASN A 78 -15.30 11.98 7.31
CA ASN A 78 -16.03 13.18 6.90
C ASN A 78 -15.07 14.32 6.48
N VAL A 79 -14.18 14.01 5.54
CA VAL A 79 -13.15 14.92 4.98
C VAL A 79 -13.41 15.15 3.51
N SER A 80 -12.95 16.27 2.96
CA SER A 80 -13.07 16.51 1.52
C SER A 80 -11.99 15.76 0.73
N PHE A 81 -12.22 15.54 -0.58
CA PHE A 81 -11.22 14.95 -1.46
C PHE A 81 -9.92 15.78 -1.50
N GLU A 82 -10.04 17.10 -1.44
CA GLU A 82 -8.90 18.00 -1.40
C GLU A 82 -8.01 17.75 -0.16
N ASP A 83 -8.62 17.53 1.00
CA ASP A 83 -7.88 17.23 2.23
C ASP A 83 -7.31 15.80 2.19
N LEU A 84 -8.03 14.84 1.62
CA LEU A 84 -7.51 13.48 1.35
C LEU A 84 -6.28 13.49 0.43
N GLY A 85 -6.25 14.35 -0.60
CA GLY A 85 -5.09 14.49 -1.49
C GLY A 85 -3.86 15.02 -0.74
N LYS A 86 -4.06 15.99 0.17
CA LYS A 86 -2.98 16.50 1.04
C LYS A 86 -2.50 15.42 2.01
N LEU A 87 -3.43 14.68 2.63
CA LEU A 87 -3.10 13.57 3.53
C LEU A 87 -2.30 12.48 2.82
N LEU A 88 -2.70 12.09 1.61
CA LEU A 88 -1.97 11.10 0.81
C LEU A 88 -0.50 11.51 0.61
N HIS A 89 -0.27 12.79 0.32
CA HIS A 89 1.09 13.33 0.20
C HIS A 89 1.85 13.34 1.54
N LEU A 90 1.20 13.75 2.63
CA LEU A 90 1.82 13.76 3.96
C LEU A 90 2.17 12.36 4.47
N PHE A 91 1.41 11.32 4.12
CA PHE A 91 1.75 9.94 4.49
C PHE A 91 3.13 9.53 3.97
N THR A 92 3.55 10.06 2.81
CA THR A 92 4.90 9.81 2.28
C THR A 92 6.02 10.37 3.16
N TYR A 93 5.74 11.30 4.07
CA TYR A 93 6.69 11.91 5.01
C TYR A 93 6.62 11.34 6.43
N THR A 94 5.81 10.31 6.66
CA THR A 94 5.75 9.63 7.96
C THR A 94 7.11 9.03 8.32
N SER A 95 7.46 9.02 9.61
CA SER A 95 8.58 8.25 10.13
C SER A 95 8.25 6.77 10.17
N TYR A 96 9.25 5.92 10.36
CA TYR A 96 9.02 4.56 10.81
C TYR A 96 8.21 4.57 12.10
N ARG A 97 7.35 3.57 12.25
CA ARG A 97 6.50 3.42 13.42
C ARG A 97 7.35 3.17 14.67
N ASP A 98 7.11 3.98 15.69
CA ASP A 98 7.51 3.66 17.05
C ASP A 98 6.49 2.67 17.65
N LEU A 99 6.95 1.49 18.09
CA LEU A 99 6.08 0.42 18.56
C LEU A 99 5.41 0.74 19.90
N GLU A 100 6.04 1.57 20.72
CA GLU A 100 5.50 1.93 22.03
C GLU A 100 4.46 3.04 21.89
N SER A 101 4.82 4.14 21.23
CA SER A 101 3.92 5.28 21.10
C SER A 101 2.88 5.12 20.00
N LYS A 102 3.10 4.22 19.03
CA LYS A 102 2.30 4.06 17.81
C LYS A 102 2.21 5.32 16.94
N LYS A 103 3.09 6.29 17.18
CA LYS A 103 3.11 7.58 16.49
C LYS A 103 4.04 7.52 15.28
N LEU A 104 3.55 8.04 14.17
CA LEU A 104 4.30 8.21 12.93
C LEU A 104 4.46 9.70 12.66
N TYR A 105 5.57 10.27 13.12
CA TYR A 105 5.85 11.70 13.01
C TYR A 105 6.20 12.11 11.59
N LEU A 106 5.73 13.27 11.17
CA LEU A 106 6.12 13.88 9.90
C LEU A 106 7.57 14.36 9.95
N LYS A 107 8.41 13.83 9.07
CA LYS A 107 9.84 14.15 8.98
C LYS A 107 10.30 14.32 7.54
N ASP A 108 11.20 15.27 7.31
CA ASP A 108 11.98 15.39 6.09
C ASP A 108 13.45 15.10 6.42
N GLY A 109 13.88 13.88 6.13
CA GLY A 109 15.15 13.35 6.63
C GLY A 109 15.15 13.31 8.16
N LYS A 110 16.07 14.05 8.79
CA LYS A 110 16.20 14.13 10.25
C LYS A 110 15.33 15.22 10.89
N HIS A 111 14.74 16.11 10.10
CA HIS A 111 14.01 17.28 10.60
C HIS A 111 12.53 16.99 10.77
N ALA A 112 11.98 17.27 11.95
CA ALA A 112 10.55 17.24 12.19
C ALA A 112 9.83 18.37 11.44
N PHE A 113 8.59 18.12 11.01
CA PHE A 113 7.78 19.15 10.37
C PHE A 113 7.29 20.18 11.40
N ASP A 114 7.59 21.44 11.14
CA ASP A 114 6.90 22.59 11.74
C ASP A 114 5.81 23.13 10.77
N ASN A 115 5.12 24.20 11.18
CA ASN A 115 4.08 24.80 10.32
C ASN A 115 4.66 25.37 9.01
N LYS A 116 5.89 25.92 9.04
CA LYS A 116 6.55 26.51 7.87
C LYS A 116 6.89 25.43 6.83
N LYS A 117 7.42 24.30 7.29
CA LYS A 117 7.71 23.14 6.45
C LYS A 117 6.42 22.54 5.91
N LEU A 118 5.38 22.43 6.73
CA LEU A 118 4.08 21.93 6.28
C LEU A 118 3.46 22.85 5.21
N ALA A 119 3.53 24.17 5.39
CA ALA A 119 3.12 25.18 4.39
C ALA A 119 3.84 24.97 3.06
N LYS A 120 5.18 24.87 3.11
CA LYS A 120 6.02 24.65 1.92
C LYS A 120 5.68 23.34 1.21
N VAL A 121 5.54 22.24 1.94
CA VAL A 121 5.28 20.91 1.36
C VAL A 121 3.88 20.84 0.76
N LEU A 122 2.89 21.45 1.42
CA LEU A 122 1.53 21.45 0.90
C LEU A 122 1.25 22.57 -0.12
N LYS A 123 2.18 23.50 -0.33
CA LYS A 123 2.01 24.71 -1.16
C LYS A 123 0.82 25.56 -0.70
N LEU A 124 0.71 25.73 0.61
CA LEU A 124 -0.38 26.45 1.27
C LEU A 124 0.16 27.62 2.10
N THR A 125 -0.65 28.66 2.21
CA THR A 125 -0.37 29.78 3.13
C THR A 125 -0.46 29.35 4.60
N ASP A 126 0.21 30.08 5.49
CA ASP A 126 0.18 29.81 6.94
C ASP A 126 -1.24 29.76 7.52
N THR A 127 -2.13 30.66 7.06
CA THR A 127 -3.53 30.69 7.48
C THR A 127 -4.27 29.43 7.04
N GLN A 128 -4.03 28.94 5.82
CA GLN A 128 -4.61 27.69 5.31
C GLN A 128 -4.07 26.49 6.09
N ILE A 129 -2.79 26.48 6.47
CA ILE A 129 -2.19 25.43 7.30
C ILE A 129 -2.83 25.36 8.69
N LYS A 130 -3.01 26.51 9.35
CA LYS A 130 -3.69 26.54 10.66
C LYS A 130 -5.08 25.93 10.58
N LYS A 131 -5.86 26.30 9.56
CA LYS A 131 -7.20 25.76 9.31
C LYS A 131 -7.17 24.26 8.98
N PHE A 132 -6.24 23.82 8.13
CA PHE A 132 -6.08 22.40 7.78
C PHE A 132 -5.74 21.56 9.00
N LYS A 133 -4.75 21.96 9.80
CA LYS A 133 -4.36 21.26 11.05
C LYS A 133 -5.51 21.16 12.04
N ALA A 134 -6.24 22.26 12.26
CA ALA A 134 -7.39 22.28 13.16
C ALA A 134 -8.45 21.25 12.72
N ARG A 135 -8.81 21.24 11.44
CA ARG A 135 -9.75 20.25 10.88
C ARG A 135 -9.24 18.83 11.02
N MET A 136 -7.99 18.54 10.65
CA MET A 136 -7.46 17.17 10.70
C MET A 136 -7.34 16.64 12.14
N LYS A 137 -7.10 17.52 13.12
CA LYS A 137 -7.14 17.17 14.54
C LYS A 137 -8.56 16.87 15.01
N GLU A 138 -9.53 17.70 14.65
CA GLU A 138 -10.95 17.50 14.96
C GLU A 138 -11.46 16.17 14.39
N LYS A 139 -11.03 15.81 13.18
CA LYS A 139 -11.37 14.54 12.52
C LYS A 139 -10.59 13.33 13.06
N GLY A 140 -9.72 13.52 14.05
CA GLY A 140 -8.92 12.42 14.63
C GLY A 140 -7.90 11.81 13.67
N ILE A 141 -7.48 12.53 12.63
CA ILE A 141 -6.55 12.02 11.62
C ILE A 141 -5.12 12.42 11.94
N MET A 142 -4.88 13.72 12.20
CA MET A 142 -3.54 14.27 12.36
C MET A 142 -3.42 15.03 13.68
N PHE A 143 -2.40 14.69 14.46
CA PHE A 143 -2.21 15.20 15.80
C PHE A 143 -0.93 16.01 15.92
N THR A 144 -0.77 16.74 17.03
CA THR A 144 0.46 17.48 17.33
C THR A 144 0.74 17.37 18.82
N ASP A 145 1.99 17.10 19.17
CA ASP A 145 2.49 17.15 20.54
C ASP A 145 3.85 17.87 20.61
N LYS A 146 4.57 17.72 21.74
CA LYS A 146 5.88 18.35 21.96
C LYS A 146 6.96 17.91 20.98
N THR A 147 6.83 16.73 20.37
CA THR A 147 7.82 16.17 19.44
C THR A 147 7.52 16.58 18.00
N GLY A 148 6.24 16.74 17.64
CA GLY A 148 5.86 17.28 16.34
C GLY A 148 4.46 16.86 15.89
N ILE A 149 4.26 16.91 14.57
CA ILE A 149 3.02 16.51 13.91
C ILE A 149 3.10 15.02 13.58
N TYR A 150 2.04 14.25 13.84
CA TYR A 150 2.05 12.80 13.62
C TYR A 150 0.69 12.24 13.19
N PHE A 151 0.74 11.04 12.59
CA PHE A 151 -0.38 10.13 12.38
C PHE A 151 -0.25 8.92 13.31
N THR A 152 -1.32 8.14 13.44
CA THR A 152 -1.33 6.87 14.18
C THR A 152 -1.23 5.67 13.23
N ASP A 153 -0.83 4.53 13.78
CA ASP A 153 -0.73 3.25 13.05
C ASP A 153 -2.09 2.64 12.67
N GLU A 154 -3.19 3.23 13.14
CA GLU A 154 -4.56 2.91 12.72
C GLU A 154 -4.85 3.33 11.27
N LEU A 155 -4.09 4.30 10.74
CA LEU A 155 -4.28 4.84 9.40
C LEU A 155 -3.10 4.55 8.47
N VAL A 156 -1.88 4.65 8.99
CA VAL A 156 -0.67 4.49 8.19
C VAL A 156 0.43 3.79 8.97
N ILE A 157 1.09 2.83 8.34
CA ILE A 157 2.25 2.14 8.90
C ILE A 157 3.40 2.24 7.91
N ARG A 158 4.53 2.81 8.33
CA ARG A 158 5.74 2.85 7.52
C ARG A 158 6.68 1.70 7.88
N GLY A 159 7.18 1.02 6.85
CA GLY A 159 8.09 -0.11 6.97
C GLY A 159 7.39 -1.47 6.88
N GLU A 160 8.07 -2.50 7.38
CA GLU A 160 7.55 -3.86 7.31
C GLU A 160 6.36 -4.07 8.28
N MET A 161 5.32 -4.72 7.78
CA MET A 161 4.20 -5.20 8.59
C MET A 161 4.58 -6.51 9.30
N PHE A 162 4.33 -6.62 10.60
CA PHE A 162 4.61 -7.84 11.35
C PHE A 162 3.68 -8.99 10.92
N PRO A 163 4.07 -10.27 11.11
CA PRO A 163 3.24 -11.40 10.69
C PRO A 163 1.80 -11.40 11.25
N LYS A 164 1.61 -10.96 12.50
CA LYS A 164 0.26 -10.83 13.08
C LYS A 164 -0.57 -9.75 12.39
N GLU A 165 0.05 -8.62 12.06
CA GLU A 165 -0.60 -7.51 11.36
C GLU A 165 -0.93 -7.86 9.93
N LYS A 166 -0.02 -8.57 9.23
CA LYS A 166 -0.25 -9.12 7.88
C LYS A 166 -1.47 -10.06 7.83
N ARG A 167 -1.86 -10.66 8.95
CA ARG A 167 -3.03 -11.56 9.07
C ARG A 167 -4.31 -10.83 9.47
N ASN A 168 -4.21 -9.74 10.23
CA ASN A 168 -5.36 -9.12 10.90
C ASN A 168 -5.75 -7.76 10.31
N LEU A 169 -4.83 -7.08 9.62
CA LEU A 169 -5.07 -5.74 9.07
C LEU A 169 -5.25 -5.80 7.56
N ASN A 170 -6.26 -5.08 7.08
CA ASN A 170 -6.35 -4.67 5.68
C ASN A 170 -5.46 -3.43 5.51
N PHE A 171 -4.33 -3.61 4.83
CA PHE A 171 -3.39 -2.53 4.55
C PHE A 171 -3.10 -2.47 3.06
N TYR A 172 -2.67 -1.34 2.50
CA TYR A 172 -2.35 -1.18 1.08
C TYR A 172 -1.01 -0.50 0.94
N THR A 173 -0.09 -1.12 0.21
CA THR A 173 1.24 -0.55 0.02
C THR A 173 1.17 0.54 -1.03
N VAL A 174 1.67 1.73 -0.71
CA VAL A 174 1.65 2.91 -1.58
C VAL A 174 3.05 3.49 -1.63
N TYR A 175 3.56 3.72 -2.84
CA TYR A 175 4.93 4.14 -3.06
C TYR A 175 5.08 5.66 -2.93
N ASP A 176 6.10 6.09 -2.16
CA ASP A 176 6.28 7.49 -1.80
C ASP A 176 6.57 8.37 -3.01
N HIS A 177 7.50 7.92 -3.86
CA HIS A 177 8.06 8.74 -4.93
C HIS A 177 6.99 9.07 -5.99
N PRO A 178 6.24 8.10 -6.55
CA PRO A 178 5.17 8.37 -7.49
C PRO A 178 4.07 9.28 -6.92
N ILE A 179 3.71 9.11 -5.64
CA ILE A 179 2.71 9.97 -4.98
C ILE A 179 3.21 11.42 -4.80
N ARG A 180 4.48 11.61 -4.44
CA ARG A 180 5.08 12.94 -4.32
C ARG A 180 5.15 13.64 -5.68
N GLU A 181 5.50 12.90 -6.73
CA GLU A 181 5.50 13.41 -8.10
C GLU A 181 4.10 13.88 -8.50
N LEU A 182 3.08 13.03 -8.35
CA LEU A 182 1.69 13.41 -8.63
C LEU A 182 1.26 14.64 -7.84
N TYR A 183 1.53 14.69 -6.53
CA TYR A 183 1.17 15.85 -5.72
C TYR A 183 1.81 17.13 -6.26
N ASN A 184 3.10 17.09 -6.59
CA ASN A 184 3.82 18.25 -7.09
C ASN A 184 3.30 18.73 -8.45
N MET A 185 2.78 17.82 -9.28
CA MET A 185 2.12 18.12 -10.56
C MET A 185 0.77 18.82 -10.38
N PHE A 186 -0.05 18.36 -9.43
CA PHE A 186 -1.38 18.93 -9.19
C PHE A 186 -1.35 20.19 -8.34
N ALA A 187 -0.50 20.23 -7.31
CA ALA A 187 -0.55 21.29 -6.30
C ALA A 187 -0.12 22.64 -6.87
N VAL A 188 -1.04 23.59 -6.84
CA VAL A 188 -0.81 25.01 -7.18
C VAL A 188 -0.73 25.82 -5.88
N GLU A 189 0.26 26.72 -5.80
CA GLU A 189 0.50 27.54 -4.60
C GLU A 189 -0.75 28.33 -4.20
N GLY A 190 -1.18 28.16 -2.94
CA GLY A 190 -2.36 28.81 -2.37
C GLY A 190 -3.71 28.22 -2.81
N ASP A 191 -3.77 27.36 -3.82
CA ASP A 191 -5.01 26.71 -4.25
C ASP A 191 -5.24 25.39 -3.52
N THR A 192 -6.11 25.47 -2.51
CA THR A 192 -6.53 24.31 -1.70
C THR A 192 -7.24 23.20 -2.49
N LYS A 193 -7.78 23.48 -3.68
CA LYS A 193 -8.62 22.55 -4.45
C LYS A 193 -7.87 21.77 -5.53
N SER A 194 -6.72 22.28 -5.95
CA SER A 194 -5.90 21.74 -7.03
C SER A 194 -5.58 20.23 -6.91
N VAL A 195 -5.43 19.73 -5.67
CA VAL A 195 -5.07 18.34 -5.36
C VAL A 195 -6.26 17.39 -5.16
N LYS A 196 -7.49 17.83 -5.46
CA LYS A 196 -8.70 17.00 -5.38
C LYS A 196 -8.55 15.64 -6.11
N PRO A 197 -8.00 15.56 -7.34
CA PRO A 197 -7.90 14.29 -8.04
C PRO A 197 -7.07 13.26 -7.26
N LEU A 198 -6.01 13.70 -6.56
CA LEU A 198 -5.19 12.81 -5.73
C LEU A 198 -5.96 12.25 -4.52
N GLY A 199 -6.90 13.02 -3.97
CA GLY A 199 -7.82 12.53 -2.96
C GLY A 199 -8.76 11.45 -3.49
N VAL A 200 -9.22 11.57 -4.74
CA VAL A 200 -10.00 10.53 -5.39
C VAL A 200 -9.18 9.24 -5.48
N LEU A 201 -7.91 9.31 -5.88
CA LEU A 201 -7.01 8.13 -5.88
C LEU A 201 -7.00 7.43 -4.51
N LEU A 202 -6.79 8.18 -3.43
CA LEU A 202 -6.77 7.61 -2.07
C LEU A 202 -8.09 6.89 -1.73
N THR A 203 -9.24 7.37 -2.19
CA THR A 203 -10.54 6.69 -1.97
C THR A 203 -10.76 5.44 -2.82
N LEU A 204 -10.01 5.26 -3.91
CA LEU A 204 -10.12 4.08 -4.77
C LEU A 204 -9.32 2.89 -4.24
N ILE A 205 -8.23 3.15 -3.53
CA ILE A 205 -7.31 2.10 -3.03
C ILE A 205 -8.03 1.02 -2.19
N PRO A 206 -8.94 1.35 -1.25
CA PRO A 206 -9.63 0.35 -0.44
C PRO A 206 -10.55 -0.61 -1.23
N PHE A 207 -10.80 -0.37 -2.51
CA PHE A 207 -11.57 -1.27 -3.38
C PHE A 207 -10.72 -2.39 -4.01
N ILE A 208 -9.42 -2.42 -3.73
CA ILE A 208 -8.54 -3.54 -4.08
C ILE A 208 -8.71 -4.63 -3.01
N LYS A 209 -9.01 -5.86 -3.42
CA LYS A 209 -9.20 -6.98 -2.50
C LYS A 209 -7.87 -7.66 -2.20
N LYS A 210 -7.54 -7.70 -0.90
CA LYS A 210 -6.44 -8.52 -0.37
C LYS A 210 -6.95 -9.86 0.14
N LEU A 211 -6.04 -10.83 0.19
CA LEU A 211 -6.34 -12.16 0.67
C LEU A 211 -6.42 -12.18 2.19
N THR A 212 -7.60 -12.54 2.70
CA THR A 212 -7.78 -12.91 4.10
C THR A 212 -7.30 -14.35 4.34
N ASN A 213 -7.18 -14.77 5.61
CA ASN A 213 -6.87 -16.18 5.92
C ASN A 213 -7.96 -17.13 5.40
N GLN A 214 -9.22 -16.70 5.42
CA GLN A 214 -10.34 -17.46 4.85
C GLN A 214 -10.18 -17.62 3.34
N ASP A 215 -9.83 -16.54 2.63
CA ASP A 215 -9.62 -16.58 1.18
C ASP A 215 -8.47 -17.53 0.81
N ARG A 216 -7.38 -17.52 1.59
CA ARG A 216 -6.26 -18.47 1.41
C ARG A 216 -6.67 -19.91 1.66
N GLY A 217 -7.50 -20.17 2.68
CA GLY A 217 -8.03 -21.51 2.96
C GLY A 217 -8.93 -22.05 1.85
N LEU A 218 -9.52 -21.15 1.04
CA LEU A 218 -10.33 -21.46 -0.13
C LEU A 218 -9.54 -21.41 -1.46
N ASN A 219 -8.21 -21.30 -1.40
CA ASN A 219 -7.33 -21.17 -2.58
C ASN A 219 -7.70 -20.01 -3.52
N ARG A 220 -8.24 -18.91 -2.99
CA ARG A 220 -8.57 -17.71 -3.77
C ARG A 220 -7.34 -16.86 -4.04
N GLU A 221 -7.42 -16.05 -5.08
CA GLU A 221 -6.36 -15.10 -5.47
C GLU A 221 -6.70 -13.64 -5.11
N ALA A 222 -5.67 -12.81 -4.92
CA ALA A 222 -5.84 -11.37 -4.72
C ALA A 222 -6.34 -10.68 -6.00
N SER A 223 -6.96 -9.50 -5.88
CA SER A 223 -7.44 -8.78 -7.07
C SER A 223 -6.35 -8.01 -7.83
N ASN A 224 -5.09 -8.04 -7.38
CA ASN A 224 -3.93 -7.47 -8.10
C ASN A 224 -4.18 -6.07 -8.66
N ASN A 225 -4.48 -5.11 -7.77
CA ASN A 225 -4.81 -3.72 -8.08
C ASN A 225 -6.11 -3.48 -8.88
N MET A 226 -6.87 -4.53 -9.20
CA MET A 226 -8.22 -4.39 -9.74
C MET A 226 -9.18 -4.03 -8.62
N LEU A 227 -10.06 -3.08 -8.90
CA LEU A 227 -11.17 -2.72 -8.04
C LEU A 227 -12.27 -3.76 -8.22
N VAL A 228 -12.70 -4.36 -7.12
CA VAL A 228 -13.62 -5.50 -7.14
C VAL A 228 -14.68 -5.41 -6.04
N MET A 229 -15.67 -6.27 -6.18
CA MET A 229 -16.70 -6.59 -5.21
C MET A 229 -16.23 -7.68 -4.24
N THR A 230 -16.98 -7.91 -3.16
CA THR A 230 -16.71 -9.01 -2.21
C THR A 230 -16.97 -10.39 -2.82
N GLU A 231 -17.82 -10.44 -3.83
CA GLU A 231 -18.36 -11.60 -4.49
C GLU A 231 -17.26 -12.31 -5.28
N TRP A 232 -17.10 -13.61 -5.01
CA TRP A 232 -16.17 -14.47 -5.71
C TRP A 232 -16.89 -15.25 -6.81
N ASN A 233 -16.37 -15.19 -8.03
CA ASN A 233 -16.85 -15.96 -9.16
C ASN A 233 -16.07 -17.27 -9.27
N GLU A 234 -16.69 -18.37 -8.86
CA GLU A 234 -16.07 -19.70 -8.90
C GLU A 234 -15.73 -20.17 -10.32
N LYS A 235 -16.51 -19.78 -11.33
CA LYS A 235 -16.25 -20.17 -12.72
C LYS A 235 -15.03 -19.46 -13.29
N ALA A 236 -14.87 -18.18 -12.97
CA ALA A 236 -13.78 -17.34 -13.45
C ALA A 236 -12.57 -17.32 -12.49
N GLN A 237 -12.66 -17.98 -11.33
CA GLN A 237 -11.64 -18.02 -10.28
C GLN A 237 -11.11 -16.63 -9.92
N ARG A 238 -12.02 -15.66 -9.77
CA ARG A 238 -11.68 -14.26 -9.45
C ARG A 238 -12.83 -13.54 -8.75
N TYR A 239 -12.51 -12.43 -8.09
CA TYR A 239 -13.54 -11.51 -7.58
C TYR A 239 -14.25 -10.76 -8.73
N GLU A 240 -15.53 -10.49 -8.54
CA GLU A 240 -16.33 -9.74 -9.51
C GLU A 240 -15.86 -8.28 -9.63
N PRO A 241 -15.65 -7.75 -10.83
CA PRO A 241 -15.33 -6.33 -11.01
C PRO A 241 -16.40 -5.39 -10.45
N ILE A 242 -15.98 -4.33 -9.75
CA ILE A 242 -16.92 -3.28 -9.32
C ILE A 242 -17.09 -2.24 -10.43
N SER A 243 -18.35 -1.92 -10.76
CA SER A 243 -18.64 -0.90 -11.77
C SER A 243 -18.31 0.52 -11.27
N LEU A 244 -17.92 1.42 -12.17
CA LEU A 244 -17.71 2.84 -11.84
C LEU A 244 -18.96 3.50 -11.23
N THR A 245 -20.16 3.07 -11.62
CA THR A 245 -21.40 3.55 -11.02
C THR A 245 -21.42 3.20 -9.53
N ARG A 246 -21.12 1.94 -9.20
CA ARG A 246 -21.13 1.47 -7.81
C ARG A 246 -20.00 2.08 -6.98
N VAL A 247 -18.80 2.22 -7.53
CA VAL A 247 -17.70 2.96 -6.88
C VAL A 247 -18.14 4.38 -6.54
N ALA A 248 -18.73 5.09 -7.52
CA ALA A 248 -19.16 6.48 -7.33
C ALA A 248 -20.22 6.62 -6.22
N GLU A 249 -21.20 5.71 -6.18
CA GLU A 249 -22.18 5.63 -5.09
C GLU A 249 -21.49 5.44 -3.73
N MET A 250 -20.57 4.48 -3.63
CA MET A 250 -19.91 4.12 -2.36
C MET A 250 -18.96 5.22 -1.84
N ILE A 251 -18.34 6.01 -2.73
CA ILE A 251 -17.51 7.15 -2.33
C ILE A 251 -18.30 8.47 -2.21
N GLY A 252 -19.60 8.46 -2.50
CA GLY A 252 -20.49 9.61 -2.32
C GLY A 252 -20.34 10.70 -3.38
N VAL A 253 -20.19 10.34 -4.66
CA VAL A 253 -20.15 11.30 -5.79
C VAL A 253 -20.96 10.82 -6.98
N SER A 254 -21.29 11.73 -7.90
CA SER A 254 -21.87 11.32 -9.18
C SER A 254 -20.84 10.54 -10.03
N LYS A 255 -21.30 9.54 -10.77
CA LYS A 255 -20.46 8.82 -11.75
C LYS A 255 -19.74 9.77 -12.72
N LYS A 256 -20.44 10.81 -13.18
CA LYS A 256 -19.87 11.83 -14.09
C LYS A 256 -18.71 12.57 -13.44
N THR A 257 -18.84 12.93 -12.16
CA THR A 257 -17.77 13.57 -11.39
C THR A 257 -16.58 12.64 -11.21
N LEU A 258 -16.81 11.36 -10.84
CA LEU A 258 -15.74 10.39 -10.68
C LEU A 258 -14.95 10.19 -12.00
N ILE A 259 -15.66 10.02 -13.13
CA ILE A 259 -15.03 9.89 -14.44
C ILE A 259 -14.22 11.13 -14.79
N LYS A 260 -14.74 12.33 -14.51
CA LYS A 260 -14.02 13.59 -14.74
C LYS A 260 -12.74 13.65 -13.93
N ASP A 261 -12.80 13.36 -12.63
CA ASP A 261 -11.63 13.44 -11.74
C ASP A 261 -10.57 12.38 -12.12
N ILE A 262 -10.98 11.15 -12.48
CA ILE A 262 -10.07 10.12 -12.99
C ILE A 262 -9.47 10.50 -14.34
N LYS A 263 -10.26 11.09 -15.24
CA LYS A 263 -9.75 11.58 -16.53
C LYS A 263 -8.65 12.63 -16.30
N THR A 264 -8.86 13.57 -15.38
CA THR A 264 -7.85 14.55 -14.99
C THR A 264 -6.60 13.87 -14.41
N LEU A 265 -6.74 12.87 -13.53
CA LEU A 265 -5.59 12.08 -13.07
C LEU A 265 -4.79 11.48 -14.23
N ASN A 266 -5.49 10.84 -15.16
CA ASN A 266 -4.90 10.16 -16.30
C ASN A 266 -4.20 11.12 -17.28
N GLU A 267 -4.81 12.25 -17.61
CA GLU A 267 -4.24 13.25 -18.52
C GLU A 267 -2.90 13.81 -18.00
N PHE A 268 -2.88 14.19 -16.72
CA PHE A 268 -1.65 14.69 -16.08
C PHE A 268 -0.57 13.61 -15.99
N THR A 269 -0.95 12.41 -15.54
CA THR A 269 0.01 11.30 -15.39
C THR A 269 0.61 10.91 -16.73
N LYS A 270 -0.20 10.85 -17.80
CA LYS A 270 0.25 10.52 -19.15
C LYS A 270 1.21 11.56 -19.71
N LYS A 271 0.90 12.84 -19.51
CA LYS A 271 1.75 13.95 -19.98
C LYS A 271 3.16 13.87 -19.40
N GLU A 272 3.29 13.55 -18.12
CA GLU A 272 4.57 13.64 -17.41
C GLU A 272 5.34 12.31 -17.38
N THR A 273 4.64 11.19 -17.30
CA THR A 273 5.28 9.86 -17.13
C THR A 273 5.19 8.97 -18.36
N GLY A 274 4.41 9.36 -19.36
CA GLY A 274 4.12 8.50 -20.53
C GLY A 274 3.10 7.40 -20.25
N GLU A 275 2.58 7.27 -19.02
CA GLU A 275 1.65 6.21 -18.63
C GLU A 275 0.35 6.76 -18.04
N PHE A 276 -0.72 5.98 -18.06
CA PHE A 276 -1.96 6.34 -17.37
C PHE A 276 -1.95 5.79 -15.94
N LEU A 277 -2.72 6.43 -15.05
CA LEU A 277 -2.82 6.02 -13.66
C LEU A 277 -3.90 4.97 -13.44
N VAL A 278 -5.04 5.13 -14.11
CA VAL A 278 -6.23 4.29 -13.92
C VAL A 278 -6.72 3.76 -15.26
N TYR A 279 -6.78 2.44 -15.35
CA TYR A 279 -7.19 1.72 -16.55
C TYR A 279 -8.53 1.02 -16.34
N LYS A 280 -9.17 0.68 -17.45
CA LYS A 280 -10.19 -0.33 -17.61
C LYS A 280 -9.51 -1.56 -18.18
N TYR A 281 -9.76 -2.71 -17.60
CA TYR A 281 -9.18 -3.98 -18.00
C TYR A 281 -10.28 -5.00 -18.26
N GLN A 282 -10.26 -5.59 -19.44
CA GLN A 282 -11.13 -6.72 -19.76
C GLN A 282 -10.43 -7.71 -20.71
N SER A 283 -10.24 -7.30 -21.97
CA SER A 283 -9.49 -8.03 -23.02
C SER A 283 -8.33 -7.18 -23.58
N SER A 284 -8.41 -5.87 -23.40
CA SER A 284 -7.32 -4.91 -23.58
C SER A 284 -7.36 -3.90 -22.43
N LEU A 285 -6.23 -3.23 -22.18
CA LEU A 285 -6.15 -2.12 -21.24
C LEU A 285 -6.56 -0.83 -21.94
N MET A 286 -7.43 -0.05 -21.32
CA MET A 286 -7.85 1.26 -21.84
C MET A 286 -7.85 2.30 -20.72
N PRO A 287 -7.43 3.56 -20.93
CA PRO A 287 -7.49 4.56 -19.88
C PRO A 287 -8.94 4.93 -19.53
N VAL A 288 -9.26 5.01 -18.23
CA VAL A 288 -10.58 5.51 -17.78
C VAL A 288 -10.74 6.98 -18.20
N GLY A 289 -11.93 7.33 -18.72
CA GLY A 289 -12.26 8.70 -19.16
C GLY A 289 -12.27 8.90 -20.69
N PHE A 290 -11.89 7.89 -21.46
CA PHE A 290 -11.88 7.89 -22.93
C PHE A 290 -13.01 6.97 -23.47
N LYS A 291 -13.65 7.34 -24.60
CA LYS A 291 -14.86 6.67 -25.13
C LYS A 291 -14.51 5.42 -25.95
N PHE A 292 -15.05 4.26 -25.59
CA PHE A 292 -15.07 3.03 -26.42
C PHE A 292 -16.33 2.16 -26.12
N LYS A 293 -16.70 1.25 -27.04
CA LYS A 293 -17.91 0.38 -26.94
C LYS A 293 -17.77 -0.66 -25.81
N HIS A 294 -18.90 -0.92 -25.12
CA HIS A 294 -19.12 -1.75 -23.91
C HIS A 294 -18.25 -2.99 -23.71
N THR A 295 -17.94 -3.34 -22.44
CA THR A 295 -18.33 -4.60 -21.73
C THR A 295 -17.90 -4.55 -20.23
N THR A 296 -18.01 -5.65 -19.46
CA THR A 296 -17.72 -5.76 -18.00
C THR A 296 -16.23 -5.49 -17.68
N GLU A 297 -15.91 -4.22 -17.41
CA GLU A 297 -14.56 -3.72 -17.22
C GLU A 297 -14.14 -3.72 -15.74
N ALA A 298 -13.00 -4.34 -15.42
CA ALA A 298 -12.32 -4.11 -14.15
C ALA A 298 -11.61 -2.76 -14.19
N ILE A 299 -11.81 -1.92 -13.17
CA ILE A 299 -11.01 -0.71 -13.01
C ILE A 299 -9.69 -1.11 -12.36
N VAL A 300 -8.56 -0.61 -12.84
CA VAL A 300 -7.24 -0.99 -12.35
C VAL A 300 -6.43 0.25 -12.03
N ILE A 301 -5.80 0.28 -10.86
CA ILE A 301 -4.81 1.30 -10.48
C ILE A 301 -3.43 0.80 -10.92
N ASN A 302 -2.69 1.63 -11.66
CA ASN A 302 -1.35 1.31 -12.12
C ASN A 302 -0.46 0.86 -10.94
N PRO A 303 0.13 -0.35 -10.98
CA PRO A 303 0.96 -0.88 -9.90
C PRO A 303 2.21 -0.06 -9.56
N LYS A 304 2.62 0.86 -10.43
CA LYS A 304 3.67 1.84 -10.12
C LYS A 304 3.32 2.72 -8.91
N TYR A 305 2.05 2.90 -8.59
CA TYR A 305 1.62 3.80 -7.51
C TYR A 305 1.21 3.07 -6.25
N THR A 306 0.67 1.86 -6.40
CA THR A 306 0.12 1.07 -5.29
C THR A 306 0.38 -0.41 -5.54
N TYR A 307 0.48 -1.20 -4.48
CA TYR A 307 0.75 -2.63 -4.60
C TYR A 307 -0.18 -3.45 -3.69
N SER A 308 -0.83 -4.48 -4.27
CA SER A 308 -1.55 -5.51 -3.53
C SER A 308 -0.88 -6.89 -3.59
N GLN A 309 -0.16 -7.21 -2.51
CA GLN A 309 0.20 -8.50 -1.92
C GLN A 309 0.91 -9.61 -2.73
N ASP A 310 0.73 -9.80 -4.03
CA ASP A 310 1.43 -10.89 -4.74
C ASP A 310 2.09 -10.50 -6.07
N LYS A 311 3.37 -10.05 -6.01
CA LYS A 311 4.20 -9.73 -7.18
C LYS A 311 4.51 -10.96 -8.04
N ASN A 312 4.33 -12.16 -7.51
CA ASN A 312 4.65 -13.41 -8.20
C ASN A 312 3.42 -14.03 -8.87
N ASN A 313 2.24 -13.39 -8.77
CA ASN A 313 1.01 -13.85 -9.39
C ASN A 313 1.05 -13.59 -10.91
N SER A 314 0.64 -14.58 -11.71
CA SER A 314 0.57 -14.46 -13.18
C SER A 314 -0.35 -13.34 -13.66
N ASN A 315 -1.48 -13.11 -13.00
CA ASN A 315 -2.40 -12.00 -13.28
C ASN A 315 -1.75 -10.64 -13.03
N TYR A 316 -0.89 -10.54 -12.01
CA TYR A 316 -0.10 -9.34 -11.76
C TYR A 316 0.91 -9.10 -12.89
N HIS A 317 1.69 -10.11 -13.28
CA HIS A 317 2.64 -10.00 -14.39
C HIS A 317 1.95 -9.66 -15.72
N ASN A 318 0.81 -10.30 -16.01
CA ASN A 318 -0.01 -10.02 -17.20
C ASN A 318 -0.48 -8.56 -17.23
N LEU A 319 -0.91 -8.02 -16.08
CA LEU A 319 -1.29 -6.62 -15.96
C LEU A 319 -0.10 -5.69 -16.26
N ILE A 320 1.05 -5.94 -15.64
CA ILE A 320 2.27 -5.13 -15.86
C ILE A 320 2.67 -5.15 -17.34
N SER A 321 2.78 -6.32 -17.95
CA SER A 321 3.15 -6.45 -19.36
C SER A 321 2.14 -5.76 -20.28
N ALA A 322 0.84 -5.84 -19.97
CA ALA A 322 -0.17 -5.13 -20.74
C ALA A 322 -0.02 -3.60 -20.63
N ILE A 323 0.32 -3.06 -19.45
CA ILE A 323 0.58 -1.63 -19.25
C ILE A 323 1.80 -1.20 -20.07
N GLU A 324 2.91 -1.93 -19.97
CA GLU A 324 4.18 -1.65 -20.67
C GLU A 324 4.00 -1.66 -22.20
N ASN A 325 3.25 -2.62 -22.73
CA ASN A 325 2.96 -2.72 -24.17
C ASN A 325 2.18 -1.50 -24.69
N ILE A 326 1.25 -0.97 -23.91
CA ILE A 326 0.49 0.25 -24.27
C ILE A 326 1.36 1.49 -24.20
N SER A 327 2.21 1.59 -23.18
CA SER A 327 3.16 2.70 -23.05
C SER A 327 4.12 2.73 -24.25
N SER A 328 4.58 1.56 -24.70
CA SER A 328 5.49 1.40 -25.84
C SER A 328 4.81 1.71 -27.18
N ASN A 329 3.59 1.22 -27.40
CA ASN A 329 2.84 1.44 -28.65
C ASN A 329 2.29 2.86 -28.79
N ASN A 330 1.96 3.55 -27.69
CA ASN A 330 1.48 4.93 -27.74
C ASN A 330 2.55 5.97 -28.07
N ASN A 331 3.83 5.61 -28.09
CA ASN A 331 4.87 6.48 -28.67
C ASN A 331 4.78 6.58 -30.21
N VAL A 332 3.87 5.80 -30.83
CA VAL A 332 3.65 5.75 -32.29
C VAL A 332 2.28 6.31 -32.70
N ILE A 333 1.34 6.55 -31.77
CA ILE A 333 -0.04 6.93 -32.11
C ILE A 333 -0.22 8.46 -32.04
N ASN A 334 -0.48 9.04 -33.22
CA ASN A 334 -0.72 10.47 -33.42
C ASN A 334 -2.09 10.87 -32.84
N LEU A 335 -2.12 11.92 -32.01
CA LEU A 335 -3.29 12.34 -31.21
C LEU A 335 -4.49 12.86 -32.02
N ASN A 336 -4.44 12.81 -33.36
CA ASN A 336 -5.53 13.23 -34.24
C ASN A 336 -6.66 12.19 -34.36
N ASP A 337 -6.47 10.96 -33.87
CA ASP A 337 -7.44 9.87 -34.02
C ASP A 337 -8.51 9.82 -32.92
N TYR A 338 -8.55 10.79 -32.00
CA TYR A 338 -9.44 10.79 -30.84
C TYR A 338 -10.26 12.08 -30.67
N LYS A 339 -10.91 12.56 -31.74
CA LYS A 339 -11.96 13.59 -31.66
C LYS A 339 -13.35 13.00 -31.50
#